data_AF-A0A1W2FK96-F1
#
_entry.id   AF-A0A1W2FK96-F1
#
_cell.length_a   1.000
_cell.length_b   1.000
_cell.length_c   1.000
_cell.angle_alpha   90.00
_cell.angle_beta   90.00
_cell.angle_gamma   90.00
#
_symmetry.space_group_name_H-M   'P 1'
#
loop_
_entity.id
_entity.type
_entity.pdbx_description
1 polymer ?
#
loop_
_entity_poly.entity_id
_entity_poly.type
_entity_poly.pdbx_seq_one_letter_code
_entity_poly.pdbx_strand_id
1 'polypeptide(L)'
;MSFLKLTVVRRVTSLVVAVAGTIGLSLVIAQPAHADPGAWGNIDNRLPAVWPVKIAEFGVGGSHRCSTRNAGSFTCREYWLPSGKSDSDIRGFFFDTDGFQVENVSRYYVSSYGWVPGDVWFKIEDYHEVRCTVVGGAPYCQVDIV
;
A
#
# COMPACT_ATOMS: atom_id res chain seq x y z
N MET A 1 21.79 80.51 -0.07
CA MET A 1 22.65 80.49 -1.27
C MET A 1 22.51 79.10 -1.87
N SER A 2 21.47 78.88 -2.69
CA SER A 2 21.51 78.97 -4.17
C SER A 2 22.63 78.13 -4.74
N PHE A 3 22.33 77.01 -5.40
CA PHE A 3 22.27 76.85 -6.86
C PHE A 3 21.73 75.41 -7.13
N LEU A 4 21.02 75.03 -8.17
CA LEU A 4 20.71 75.60 -9.49
C LEU A 4 19.55 74.77 -10.11
N LYS A 5 18.63 75.48 -10.78
CA LYS A 5 17.71 75.18 -11.90
C LYS A 5 17.38 73.71 -12.29
N LEU A 6 16.11 73.32 -12.37
CA LEU A 6 15.10 73.55 -13.44
C LEU A 6 15.47 72.94 -14.81
N THR A 7 14.66 71.97 -15.29
CA THR A 7 14.16 71.75 -16.68
C THR A 7 13.21 70.53 -16.63
N VAL A 8 11.88 70.67 -16.51
CA VAL A 8 10.84 70.89 -17.54
C VAL A 8 10.52 69.64 -18.40
N VAL A 9 9.31 69.09 -18.14
CA VAL A 9 8.33 68.47 -19.08
C VAL A 9 8.69 67.06 -19.59
N ARG A 10 7.84 66.04 -19.45
CA ARG A 10 6.55 65.89 -20.15
C ARG A 10 5.79 64.67 -19.59
N ARG A 11 4.46 64.82 -19.48
CA ARG A 11 3.51 63.77 -19.08
C ARG A 11 3.63 62.52 -19.95
N VAL A 12 3.58 61.34 -19.33
CA VAL A 12 3.03 60.13 -19.95
C VAL A 12 2.17 59.41 -18.91
N THR A 13 0.86 59.54 -19.06
CA THR A 13 -0.11 58.62 -18.47
C THR A 13 0.14 57.23 -19.04
N SER A 14 0.31 56.22 -18.19
CA SER A 14 0.18 54.83 -18.59
C SER A 14 -0.61 54.09 -17.52
N LEU A 15 -1.89 53.89 -17.83
CA LEU A 15 -2.70 52.81 -17.29
C LEU A 15 -2.04 51.48 -17.70
N VAL A 16 -1.76 50.61 -16.74
CA VAL A 16 -1.63 49.17 -16.98
C VAL A 16 -2.34 48.48 -15.81
N VAL A 17 -3.64 48.23 -15.98
CA VAL A 17 -4.23 46.88 -16.16
C VAL A 17 -3.83 45.93 -15.04
N ALA A 18 -4.74 45.81 -14.08
CA ALA A 18 -4.78 44.71 -13.12
C ALA A 18 -4.95 43.40 -13.90
N VAL A 19 -3.88 42.60 -13.98
CA VAL A 19 -4.02 41.20 -14.33
C VAL A 19 -4.30 40.46 -13.03
N ALA A 20 -5.58 40.15 -12.83
CA ALA A 20 -6.02 39.13 -11.90
C ALA A 20 -5.40 37.80 -12.36
N GLY A 21 -4.23 37.49 -11.81
CA GLY A 21 -3.64 36.16 -11.93
C GLY A 21 -4.48 35.20 -11.10
N THR A 22 -5.45 34.56 -11.74
CA THR A 22 -6.02 33.31 -11.23
C THR A 22 -4.86 32.34 -11.11
N ILE A 23 -4.32 32.19 -9.90
CA ILE A 23 -3.52 31.02 -9.55
C ILE A 23 -4.51 29.87 -9.65
N GLY A 24 -4.53 29.21 -10.80
CA GLY A 24 -5.09 27.89 -10.92
C GLY A 24 -4.32 27.03 -9.95
N LEU A 25 -4.91 26.78 -8.77
CA LEU A 25 -4.53 25.66 -7.94
C LEU A 25 -4.77 24.45 -8.84
N SER A 26 -3.72 23.97 -9.51
CA SER A 26 -3.66 22.59 -9.94
C SER A 26 -3.79 21.78 -8.65
N LEU A 27 -5.02 21.37 -8.35
CA LEU A 27 -5.27 20.22 -7.49
C LEU A 27 -4.67 19.03 -8.22
N VAL A 28 -3.33 18.93 -8.18
CA VAL A 28 -2.69 17.64 -8.24
C VAL A 28 -3.19 16.96 -6.97
N ILE A 29 -4.30 16.25 -7.11
CA ILE A 29 -4.60 15.13 -6.26
C ILE A 29 -3.34 14.30 -6.41
N ALA A 30 -2.42 14.40 -5.45
CA ALA A 30 -1.36 13.43 -5.32
C ALA A 30 -2.14 12.13 -5.13
N GLN A 31 -2.27 11.37 -6.21
CA GLN A 31 -2.71 9.99 -6.10
C GLN A 31 -1.77 9.42 -5.04
N PRO A 32 -2.30 8.84 -3.96
CA PRO A 32 -1.41 8.20 -3.01
C PRO A 32 -0.58 7.20 -3.82
N ALA A 33 0.69 7.00 -3.46
CA ALA A 33 1.60 6.15 -4.23
C ALA A 33 0.99 4.73 -4.34
N HIS A 34 0.20 4.52 -5.38
CA HIS A 34 -0.53 3.33 -5.74
C HIS A 34 -0.65 3.49 -7.26
N ALA A 35 -0.23 2.59 -8.11
CA ALA A 35 0.23 1.23 -7.91
C ALA A 35 0.51 0.77 -9.35
N ASP A 36 1.70 0.27 -9.67
CA ASP A 36 1.97 -0.29 -10.99
C ASP A 36 1.06 -1.53 -11.19
N PRO A 37 0.24 -1.64 -12.26
CA PRO A 37 -0.79 -2.68 -12.44
C PRO A 37 -0.37 -4.16 -12.38
N GLY A 38 0.89 -4.45 -12.06
CA GLY A 38 1.42 -5.80 -11.91
C GLY A 38 2.43 -5.97 -10.77
N ALA A 39 2.51 -5.03 -9.83
CA ALA A 39 3.56 -5.00 -8.80
C ALA A 39 3.13 -5.39 -7.38
N TRP A 40 1.87 -5.79 -7.17
CA TRP A 40 1.35 -6.00 -5.81
C TRP A 40 1.60 -7.40 -5.28
N GLY A 41 1.65 -7.50 -3.96
CA GLY A 41 1.48 -8.78 -3.29
C GLY A 41 0.05 -9.27 -3.50
N ASN A 42 -0.09 -10.48 -4.04
CA ASN A 42 -1.40 -11.13 -4.22
C ASN A 42 -1.48 -12.42 -3.40
N ILE A 43 -2.69 -12.82 -3.00
CA ILE A 43 -2.89 -14.10 -2.32
C ILE A 43 -4.20 -14.80 -2.68
N ASP A 44 -4.10 -16.09 -3.00
CA ASP A 44 -5.21 -17.03 -3.19
C ASP A 44 -5.28 -18.02 -2.01
N ASN A 45 -6.38 -17.99 -1.25
CA ASN A 45 -6.61 -18.90 -0.13
C ASN A 45 -7.46 -20.10 -0.55
N ARG A 46 -6.83 -21.28 -0.66
CA ARG A 46 -7.48 -22.58 -0.84
C ARG A 46 -7.43 -23.45 0.41
N LEU A 47 -7.06 -22.90 1.56
CA LEU A 47 -7.11 -23.62 2.84
C LEU A 47 -8.57 -23.80 3.27
N PRO A 48 -8.90 -24.94 3.91
CA PRO A 48 -10.22 -25.15 4.48
C PRO A 48 -10.48 -24.14 5.61
N ALA A 49 -11.76 -23.81 5.84
CA ALA A 49 -12.18 -22.82 6.84
C ALA A 49 -11.74 -23.11 8.29
N VAL A 50 -11.27 -24.33 8.58
CA VAL A 50 -10.67 -24.68 9.89
C VAL A 50 -9.31 -24.01 10.13
N TRP A 51 -8.65 -23.54 9.07
CA TRP A 51 -7.41 -22.77 9.09
C TRP A 51 -7.66 -21.42 8.43
N PRO A 52 -8.35 -20.50 9.13
CA PRO A 52 -8.73 -19.24 8.53
C PRO A 52 -7.48 -18.39 8.28
N VAL A 53 -7.50 -17.66 7.16
CA VAL A 53 -6.41 -16.80 6.73
C VAL A 53 -6.80 -15.36 6.97
N LYS A 54 -5.87 -14.59 7.53
CA LYS A 54 -5.94 -13.14 7.50
C LYS A 54 -4.88 -12.59 6.57
N ILE A 55 -5.22 -11.47 5.97
CA ILE A 55 -4.33 -10.67 5.14
C ILE A 55 -4.25 -9.26 5.71
N ALA A 56 -3.17 -8.55 5.40
CA ALA A 56 -2.97 -7.20 5.89
C ALA A 56 -2.34 -6.31 4.82
N GLU A 57 -2.75 -5.04 4.84
CA GLU A 57 -1.98 -3.93 4.31
C GLU A 57 -1.06 -3.42 5.45
N PHE A 58 0.21 -3.20 5.15
CA PHE A 58 1.21 -2.66 6.07
C PHE A 58 1.42 -1.15 5.83
N GLY A 59 1.96 -0.46 6.84
CA GLY A 59 2.12 1.00 6.80
C GLY A 59 0.80 1.78 6.96
N VAL A 60 -0.33 1.09 6.99
CA VAL A 60 -1.66 1.63 7.28
C VAL A 60 -2.16 1.18 8.66
N GLY A 61 -3.28 1.69 9.16
CA GLY A 61 -3.90 1.18 10.40
C GLY A 61 -3.57 1.93 11.70
N GLY A 62 -2.91 3.09 11.61
CA GLY A 62 -2.74 4.00 12.75
C GLY A 62 -1.84 3.41 13.84
N SER A 63 -2.43 3.02 14.98
CA SER A 63 -1.69 2.48 16.13
C SER A 63 -1.65 0.95 16.20
N HIS A 64 -2.48 0.25 15.41
CA HIS A 64 -2.49 -1.21 15.39
C HIS A 64 -1.25 -1.75 14.69
N ARG A 65 -0.63 -2.80 15.24
CA ARG A 65 0.65 -3.34 14.72
C ARG A 65 0.61 -4.84 14.49
N CYS A 66 1.15 -5.25 13.35
CA CYS A 66 1.38 -6.63 12.97
C CYS A 66 2.88 -6.92 13.10
N SER A 67 3.22 -7.98 13.84
CA SER A 67 4.61 -8.44 13.98
C SER A 67 4.85 -9.60 13.03
N THR A 68 5.69 -9.35 12.03
CA THR A 68 6.01 -10.34 11.00
C THR A 68 7.20 -11.19 11.40
N ARG A 69 7.21 -12.43 10.92
CA ARG A 69 8.29 -13.38 11.13
C ARG A 69 9.57 -13.01 10.38
N ASN A 70 9.43 -12.37 9.21
CA ASN A 70 10.50 -12.17 8.24
C ASN A 70 10.92 -10.72 8.02
N ALA A 71 10.19 -9.71 8.53
CA ALA A 71 10.48 -8.31 8.20
C ALA A 71 10.31 -7.32 9.37
N GLY A 72 10.05 -7.79 10.59
CA GLY A 72 9.85 -6.93 11.76
C GLY A 72 8.38 -6.53 11.96
N SER A 73 8.13 -5.39 12.59
CA SER A 73 6.78 -4.95 12.96
C SER A 73 6.35 -3.72 12.16
N PHE A 74 5.12 -3.73 11.66
CA PHE A 74 4.52 -2.65 10.89
C PHE A 74 3.19 -2.24 11.50
N THR A 75 2.78 -0.99 11.29
CA THR A 75 1.35 -0.68 11.46
C THR A 75 0.58 -1.45 10.39
N CYS A 76 -0.59 -1.95 10.72
CA CYS A 76 -1.35 -2.74 9.75
C CYS A 76 -2.87 -2.56 9.87
N ARG A 77 -3.55 -2.87 8.77
CA ARG A 77 -5.00 -3.05 8.72
C ARG A 77 -5.30 -4.46 8.22
N GLU A 78 -6.01 -5.23 9.05
CA GLU A 78 -6.27 -6.65 8.81
C GLU A 78 -7.61 -6.89 8.11
N TYR A 79 -7.66 -7.96 7.33
CA TYR A 79 -8.86 -8.46 6.67
C TYR A 79 -8.90 -9.98 6.75
N TRP A 80 -10.10 -10.53 6.90
CA TRP A 80 -10.31 -11.96 6.74
C TRP A 80 -10.35 -12.31 5.27
N LEU A 81 -9.60 -13.35 4.89
CA LEU A 81 -9.63 -13.93 3.56
C LEU A 81 -10.34 -15.29 3.61
N PRO A 82 -11.62 -15.37 3.19
CA PRO A 82 -12.38 -16.61 3.27
C PRO A 82 -11.76 -17.76 2.47
N SER A 83 -12.05 -19.00 2.88
CA SER A 83 -11.67 -20.21 2.15
C SER A 83 -12.20 -20.17 0.71
N GLY A 84 -11.33 -20.45 -0.26
CA GLY A 84 -11.64 -20.49 -1.68
C GLY A 84 -11.71 -19.11 -2.35
N LYS A 85 -11.12 -18.08 -1.75
CA LYS A 85 -11.13 -16.69 -2.25
C LYS A 85 -9.71 -16.14 -2.42
N SER A 86 -9.56 -15.24 -3.39
CA SER A 86 -8.42 -14.35 -3.46
C SER A 86 -8.67 -13.03 -2.74
N ASP A 87 -7.61 -12.31 -2.40
CA ASP A 87 -7.68 -10.93 -1.94
C ASP A 87 -8.43 -9.99 -2.92
N SER A 88 -8.23 -10.20 -4.22
CA SER A 88 -8.93 -9.49 -5.28
C SER A 88 -10.45 -9.72 -5.27
N ASP A 89 -10.93 -10.88 -4.80
CA ASP A 89 -12.37 -11.14 -4.64
C ASP A 89 -13.02 -10.27 -3.55
N ILE A 90 -12.26 -9.84 -2.54
CA ILE A 90 -12.79 -9.13 -1.37
C ILE A 90 -12.53 -7.63 -1.40
N ARG A 91 -11.44 -7.19 -2.04
CA ARG A 91 -11.00 -5.78 -2.03
C ARG A 91 -10.84 -5.18 -3.43
N GLY A 92 -11.03 -5.99 -4.47
CA GLY A 92 -10.86 -5.59 -5.87
C GLY A 92 -9.44 -5.80 -6.37
N PHE A 93 -9.26 -5.65 -7.68
CA PHE A 93 -8.04 -6.02 -8.40
C PHE A 93 -6.78 -5.26 -7.96
N PHE A 94 -6.92 -4.06 -7.40
CA PHE A 94 -5.81 -3.16 -7.04
C PHE A 94 -5.44 -3.22 -5.55
N PHE A 95 -5.87 -4.25 -4.82
CA PHE A 95 -5.52 -4.41 -3.42
C PHE A 95 -4.10 -4.94 -3.30
N ASP A 96 -3.29 -4.27 -2.48
CA ASP A 96 -1.90 -4.65 -2.24
C ASP A 96 -1.82 -5.42 -0.93
N THR A 97 -1.64 -6.74 -1.03
CA THR A 97 -1.50 -7.59 0.15
C THR A 97 -0.05 -7.64 0.58
N ASP A 98 0.30 -6.86 1.61
CA ASP A 98 1.64 -6.82 2.18
C ASP A 98 1.96 -8.01 3.10
N GLY A 99 0.96 -8.73 3.58
CA GLY A 99 1.20 -9.87 4.45
C GLY A 99 0.00 -10.75 4.71
N PHE A 100 0.28 -11.95 5.20
CA PHE A 100 -0.74 -12.93 5.57
C PHE A 100 -0.36 -13.69 6.84
N GLN A 101 -1.36 -14.27 7.51
CA GLN A 101 -1.17 -15.27 8.56
C GLN A 101 -2.23 -16.36 8.45
N VAL A 102 -1.89 -17.55 8.95
CA VAL A 102 -2.82 -18.67 9.11
C VAL A 102 -3.08 -18.87 10.59
N GLU A 103 -4.35 -18.84 10.98
CA GLU A 103 -4.75 -19.01 12.38
C GLU A 103 -5.21 -20.44 12.67
N ASN A 104 -5.36 -20.76 13.96
CA ASN A 104 -5.84 -22.06 14.44
C ASN A 104 -5.00 -23.26 13.95
N VAL A 105 -3.69 -23.05 13.86
CA VAL A 105 -2.69 -24.07 13.54
C VAL A 105 -1.44 -23.82 14.40
N SER A 106 -0.68 -24.85 14.74
CA SER A 106 0.59 -24.65 15.46
C SER A 106 1.66 -24.00 14.57
N ARG A 107 1.67 -24.38 13.29
CA ARG A 107 2.56 -23.84 12.25
C ARG A 107 2.03 -24.16 10.86
N TYR A 108 2.39 -23.34 9.89
CA TYR A 108 2.19 -23.56 8.46
C TYR A 108 3.52 -23.42 7.72
N TYR A 109 3.61 -23.98 6.53
CA TYR A 109 4.85 -23.93 5.74
C TYR A 109 4.76 -22.86 4.65
N VAL A 110 5.83 -22.08 4.47
CA VAL A 110 5.96 -21.08 3.40
C VAL A 110 7.11 -21.48 2.47
N SER A 111 6.89 -21.63 1.17
CA SER A 111 7.88 -22.21 0.24
C SER A 111 9.23 -21.49 0.22
N SER A 112 9.22 -20.16 0.34
CA SER A 112 10.41 -19.30 0.31
C SER A 112 11.13 -19.15 1.66
N TYR A 113 10.59 -19.71 2.75
CA TYR A 113 11.08 -19.46 4.11
C TYR A 113 11.18 -20.71 4.99
N GLY A 114 10.18 -21.59 4.96
CA GLY A 114 10.06 -22.74 5.85
C GLY A 114 8.88 -22.62 6.81
N TRP A 115 8.99 -23.24 7.99
CA TRP A 115 7.92 -23.27 8.99
C TRP A 115 7.73 -21.92 9.68
N VAL A 116 6.51 -21.40 9.64
CA VAL A 116 6.05 -20.20 10.34
C VAL A 116 5.06 -20.62 11.43
N PRO A 117 5.18 -20.16 12.68
CA PRO A 117 4.16 -20.41 13.70
C PRO A 117 2.79 -19.90 13.25
N GLY A 118 1.71 -20.57 13.67
CA GLY A 118 0.37 -20.01 13.46
C GLY A 118 0.19 -18.71 14.22
N ASP A 119 -0.79 -17.90 13.78
CA ASP A 119 -1.10 -16.59 14.36
C ASP A 119 0.08 -15.59 14.31
N VAL A 120 1.07 -15.84 13.44
CA VAL A 120 2.20 -14.95 13.18
C VAL A 120 2.17 -14.51 11.73
N TRP A 121 2.34 -13.21 11.51
CA TRP A 121 2.35 -12.61 10.18
C TRP A 121 3.60 -13.00 9.38
N PHE A 122 3.41 -13.19 8.09
CA PHE A 122 4.47 -13.29 7.09
C PHE A 122 4.31 -12.14 6.09
N LYS A 123 5.38 -11.36 5.88
CA LYS A 123 5.42 -10.29 4.89
C LYS A 123 5.56 -10.89 3.48
N ILE A 124 4.71 -10.44 2.58
CA ILE A 124 4.80 -10.64 1.13
C ILE A 124 5.58 -9.43 0.57
N GLU A 125 6.42 -9.67 -0.43
CA GLU A 125 7.10 -8.57 -1.13
C GLU A 125 6.31 -8.23 -2.39
N ASP A 126 6.52 -7.03 -2.90
CA ASP A 126 6.04 -6.63 -4.23
C ASP A 126 6.41 -7.69 -5.28
N TYR A 127 5.54 -7.86 -6.28
CA TYR A 127 5.68 -8.88 -7.33
C TYR A 127 5.67 -10.34 -6.84
N HIS A 128 5.09 -10.62 -5.67
CA HIS A 128 4.86 -12.00 -5.22
C HIS A 128 3.37 -12.39 -5.29
N GLU A 129 3.12 -13.60 -5.80
CA GLU A 129 1.83 -14.28 -5.66
C GLU A 129 1.94 -15.38 -4.60
N VAL A 130 1.01 -15.39 -3.65
CA VAL A 130 0.91 -16.43 -2.62
C VAL A 130 -0.27 -17.35 -2.89
N ARG A 131 -0.05 -18.65 -2.92
CA ARG A 131 -1.12 -19.65 -2.97
C ARG A 131 -1.10 -20.56 -1.76
N CYS A 132 -2.11 -20.43 -0.90
CA CYS A 132 -2.26 -21.27 0.28
C CYS A 132 -3.15 -22.47 -0.01
N THR A 133 -2.67 -23.68 0.24
CA THR A 133 -3.35 -24.96 0.02
C THR A 133 -2.93 -26.01 1.04
N VAL A 134 -3.54 -27.19 1.02
CA VAL A 134 -3.18 -28.30 1.91
C VAL A 134 -2.19 -29.21 1.22
N VAL A 135 -1.01 -29.40 1.82
CA VAL A 135 0.01 -30.35 1.34
C VAL A 135 0.38 -31.30 2.48
N GLY A 136 0.30 -32.60 2.24
CA GLY A 136 0.62 -33.60 3.26
C GLY A 136 -0.24 -33.51 4.53
N GLY A 137 -1.45 -32.96 4.42
CA GLY A 137 -2.36 -32.75 5.55
C GLY A 137 -2.05 -31.52 6.41
N ALA A 138 -1.14 -30.64 5.98
CA ALA A 138 -0.79 -29.40 6.67
C ALA A 138 -1.04 -28.18 5.77
N PRO A 139 -1.34 -27.00 6.36
CA PRO A 139 -1.41 -25.76 5.59
C PRO A 139 -0.03 -25.39 5.04
N TYR A 140 0.00 -25.11 3.74
CA TYR A 140 1.17 -24.78 2.96
C TYR A 140 0.86 -23.58 2.07
N CYS A 141 1.72 -22.56 2.09
CA CYS A 141 1.60 -21.38 1.26
C CYS A 141 2.82 -21.28 0.34
N GLN A 142 2.58 -21.44 -0.95
CA GLN A 142 3.58 -21.21 -1.99
C GLN A 142 3.72 -19.72 -2.24
N VAL A 143 4.94 -19.23 -2.34
CA VAL A 143 5.27 -17.86 -2.77
C VAL A 143 6.02 -17.97 -4.09
N ASP A 144 5.46 -17.37 -5.13
CA ASP A 144 6.03 -17.30 -6.48
C ASP A 144 6.30 -15.84 -6.85
N ILE A 145 7.38 -15.58 -7.60
CA ILE A 145 7.69 -14.25 -8.14
C ILE A 145 7.04 -14.12 -9.51
N VAL A 146 6.33 -13.01 -9.76
CA VAL A 146 5.59 -12.74 -11.00
C VAL A 146 6.16 -11.58 -11.82
#